data_AF-A0A651HAS8-F1
#
_entry.id   AF-A0A651HAS8-F1
#
_cell.length_a   1.000
_cell.length_b   1.000
_cell.length_c   1.000
_cell.angle_alpha   90.00
_cell.angle_beta   90.00
_cell.angle_gamma   90.00
#
_symmetry.space_group_name_H-M   'P 1'
#
loop_
_entity.id
_entity.type
_entity.pdbx_description
1 polymer ?
#
loop_
_entity_poly.entity_id
_entity_poly.type
_entity_poly.pdbx_seq_one_letter_code
_entity_poly.pdbx_strand_id
1 'polypeptide(L)'
;MPPSQRKKRHRKPARSRGPSTLLVLDQTPFLKKATARCRRIQRSLDKSRRDLEQFETVAKPAFQQWMARAFGPTLSALRELQSTLDEKIALLEVLRFAVWSKGVPEYDVWEYVQRHRNDPSYRHPVYDADEDEFDDVVDFDEDDFSDFTGDEEDGDEPCAEEMAKLFGEAAREVFGEDFSDEMQEEMEEGFASFFGLARRQAISKPDGGAAELKVLYRTLARRLHPDLNPTADDRAPDRWHEVTEAYGKGDVDALRALEAVCEADAAGLGPALGLARLNAWADYHQGLLQPLKSRLREARRHPAWIGFIKNRQPPASLRDEIEEDLQHGLHGGEMQLDEIEMELDYFRSQSKPKPRPRRSRAPRRRRKQAAARDPANANPAPARAQRTVDPFQTEFAF
;
A
#
# COMPACT_ATOMS: atom_id res chain seq x y z
N MET A 1 77.27 -38.14 51.79
CA MET A 1 76.78 -37.90 50.40
C MET A 1 76.33 -36.45 50.28
N PRO A 2 76.63 -35.73 49.18
CA PRO A 2 76.25 -34.33 49.01
C PRO A 2 74.85 -34.18 48.37
N PRO A 3 74.07 -33.13 48.69
CA PRO A 3 72.82 -32.83 48.01
C PRO A 3 73.05 -32.15 46.64
N SER A 4 72.19 -32.48 45.67
CA SER A 4 72.30 -32.12 44.26
C SER A 4 71.96 -30.65 43.96
N GLN A 5 72.79 -29.97 43.16
CA GLN A 5 72.50 -28.62 42.66
C GLN A 5 71.49 -28.65 41.49
N ARG A 6 70.28 -28.13 41.71
CA ARG A 6 69.31 -27.86 40.64
C ARG A 6 69.76 -26.66 39.78
N LYS A 7 70.09 -26.91 38.51
CA LYS A 7 70.41 -25.86 37.52
C LYS A 7 69.20 -24.95 37.26
N LYS A 8 69.34 -23.64 37.51
CA LYS A 8 68.35 -22.63 37.11
C LYS A 8 68.29 -22.54 35.58
N ARG A 9 67.10 -22.73 34.98
CA ARG A 9 66.88 -22.57 33.53
C ARG A 9 66.78 -21.08 33.21
N HIS A 10 67.65 -20.54 32.36
CA HIS A 10 67.54 -19.17 31.88
C HIS A 10 66.29 -19.03 30.98
N ARG A 11 65.33 -18.19 31.40
CA ARG A 11 64.30 -17.66 30.50
C ARG A 11 64.96 -16.68 29.52
N LYS A 12 64.73 -16.85 28.22
CA LYS A 12 65.13 -15.86 27.21
C LYS A 12 64.28 -14.59 27.38
N PRO A 13 64.86 -13.38 27.31
CA PRO A 13 64.08 -12.14 27.38
C PRO A 13 63.18 -12.01 26.14
N ALA A 14 62.00 -11.42 26.32
CA ALA A 14 61.11 -11.10 25.22
C ALA A 14 61.76 -10.07 24.29
N ARG A 15 61.57 -10.23 22.97
CA ARG A 15 62.05 -9.25 21.98
C ARG A 15 61.34 -7.91 22.22
N SER A 16 62.11 -6.88 22.56
CA SER A 16 61.60 -5.51 22.56
C SER A 16 61.11 -5.15 21.17
N ARG A 17 59.86 -4.71 21.05
CA ARG A 17 59.40 -3.98 19.85
C ARG A 17 60.25 -2.72 19.76
N GLY A 18 60.87 -2.48 18.60
CA GLY A 18 61.70 -1.30 18.37
C GLY A 18 60.89 0.00 18.47
N PRO A 19 61.56 1.16 18.56
CA PRO A 19 60.87 2.44 18.65
C PRO A 19 59.98 2.65 17.41
N SER A 20 58.67 2.75 17.64
CA SER A 20 57.69 3.06 16.61
C SER A 20 57.76 4.54 16.25
N THR A 21 58.52 4.86 15.21
CA THR A 21 58.63 6.23 14.68
C THR A 21 57.27 6.70 14.15
N LEU A 22 56.69 7.70 14.81
CA LEU A 22 55.46 8.34 14.34
C LEU A 22 55.75 9.18 13.09
N LEU A 23 55.18 8.81 11.95
CA LEU A 23 55.25 9.59 10.72
C LEU A 23 54.22 10.72 10.77
N VAL A 24 54.69 11.96 10.90
CA VAL A 24 53.84 13.16 10.79
C VAL A 24 53.53 13.40 9.32
N LEU A 25 52.31 13.01 8.90
CA LEU A 25 51.79 13.28 7.57
C LEU A 25 51.12 14.65 7.52
N ASP A 26 51.46 15.49 6.53
CA ASP A 26 50.73 16.72 6.25
C ASP A 26 49.32 16.39 5.74
N GLN A 27 48.31 16.65 6.58
CA GLN A 27 46.90 16.42 6.24
C GLN A 27 46.25 17.60 5.50
N THR A 28 46.90 18.76 5.39
CA THR A 28 46.33 19.96 4.77
C THR A 28 45.88 19.79 3.31
N PRO A 29 46.57 19.06 2.41
CA PRO A 29 46.05 18.84 1.06
C PRO A 29 44.79 17.96 1.04
N PHE A 30 44.68 16.99 1.96
CA PHE A 30 43.51 16.12 2.08
C PHE A 30 42.30 16.88 2.62
N LEU A 31 42.48 17.71 3.65
CA LEU A 31 41.43 18.59 4.19
C LEU A 31 40.93 19.60 3.15
N LYS A 32 41.83 20.21 2.36
CA LYS A 32 41.46 21.09 1.24
C LYS A 32 40.64 20.35 0.17
N LYS A 33 40.99 19.10 -0.15
CA LYS A 33 40.26 18.26 -1.11
C LYS A 33 38.88 17.85 -0.57
N ALA A 34 38.78 17.48 0.71
CA ALA A 34 37.54 17.08 1.37
C ALA A 34 36.55 18.25 1.51
N THR A 35 37.01 19.41 1.99
CA THR A 35 36.18 20.63 2.03
C THR A 35 35.68 21.06 0.64
N ALA A 36 36.51 20.94 -0.40
CA ALA A 36 36.09 21.18 -1.78
C ALA A 36 35.06 20.16 -2.30
N ARG A 37 35.15 18.87 -1.91
CA ARG A 37 34.13 17.84 -2.17
C ARG A 37 32.80 18.23 -1.52
N CYS A 38 32.81 18.59 -0.23
CA CYS A 38 31.62 18.99 0.52
C CYS A 38 30.89 20.17 -0.16
N ARG A 39 31.62 21.25 -0.44
CA ARG A 39 31.06 22.45 -1.12
C ARG A 39 30.51 22.15 -2.52
N ARG A 40 31.09 21.18 -3.25
CA ARG A 40 30.57 20.74 -4.55
C ARG A 40 29.26 19.95 -4.40
N ILE A 41 29.17 19.08 -3.40
CA ILE A 41 27.96 18.31 -3.09
C ILE A 41 26.84 19.26 -2.67
N GLN A 42 27.11 20.20 -1.75
CA GLN A 42 26.15 21.24 -1.33
C GLN A 42 25.57 22.01 -2.51
N ARG A 43 26.43 22.58 -3.37
CA ARG A 43 25.99 23.30 -4.58
C ARG A 43 25.19 22.43 -5.54
N SER A 44 25.52 21.13 -5.67
CA SER A 44 24.76 20.21 -6.50
C SER A 44 23.40 19.88 -5.89
N LEU A 45 23.30 19.79 -4.57
CA LEU A 45 22.09 19.51 -3.81
C LEU A 45 21.14 20.71 -3.87
N ASP A 46 21.64 21.92 -3.57
CA ASP A 46 20.87 23.15 -3.68
C ASP A 46 20.39 23.39 -5.12
N LYS A 47 21.22 23.07 -6.12
CA LYS A 47 20.79 23.13 -7.52
C LYS A 47 19.71 22.11 -7.81
N SER A 48 19.90 20.84 -7.45
CA SER A 48 18.88 19.81 -7.71
C SER A 48 17.56 20.07 -6.98
N ARG A 49 17.59 20.68 -5.78
CA ARG A 49 16.38 21.14 -5.09
C ARG A 49 15.68 22.26 -5.86
N ARG A 50 16.37 23.35 -6.22
CA ARG A 50 15.78 24.47 -7.00
C ARG A 50 15.28 24.04 -8.37
N ASP A 51 16.05 23.23 -9.09
CA ASP A 51 15.69 22.67 -10.40
C ASP A 51 14.37 21.84 -10.32
N LEU A 52 14.15 21.14 -9.21
CA LEU A 52 12.97 20.30 -8.95
C LEU A 52 11.78 21.12 -8.44
N GLU A 53 12.01 22.04 -7.50
CA GLU A 53 11.01 22.98 -6.99
C GLU A 53 10.43 23.84 -8.12
N GLN A 54 11.27 24.35 -9.02
CA GLN A 54 10.82 25.10 -10.21
C GLN A 54 9.97 24.23 -11.16
N PHE A 55 10.27 22.93 -11.27
CA PHE A 55 9.46 22.00 -12.06
C PHE A 55 8.09 21.77 -11.42
N GLU A 56 8.03 21.51 -10.11
CA GLU A 56 6.80 21.20 -9.39
C GLU A 56 5.89 22.43 -9.22
N THR A 57 6.46 23.60 -8.91
CA THR A 57 5.71 24.84 -8.62
C THR A 57 5.36 25.68 -9.86
N VAL A 58 6.17 25.64 -10.92
CA VAL A 58 5.97 26.48 -12.12
C VAL A 58 5.68 25.63 -13.35
N ALA A 59 6.57 24.69 -13.71
CA ALA A 59 6.47 24.01 -15.01
C ALA A 59 5.27 23.06 -15.11
N LYS A 60 5.03 22.24 -14.08
CA LYS A 60 3.93 21.27 -14.01
C LYS A 60 2.55 21.97 -14.04
N PRO A 61 2.23 22.97 -13.20
CA PRO A 61 0.95 23.66 -13.29
C PRO A 61 0.80 24.48 -14.58
N ALA A 62 1.86 25.10 -15.11
CA ALA A 62 1.78 25.79 -16.40
C ALA A 62 1.46 24.83 -17.57
N PHE A 63 2.04 23.63 -17.56
CA PHE A 63 1.70 22.57 -18.51
C PHE A 63 0.26 22.09 -18.35
N GLN A 64 -0.23 21.90 -17.12
CA GLN A 64 -1.62 21.50 -16.86
C GLN A 64 -2.62 22.57 -17.32
N GLN A 65 -2.35 23.85 -17.06
CA GLN A 65 -3.16 24.97 -17.53
C GLN A 65 -3.16 25.06 -19.07
N TRP A 66 -2.01 24.83 -19.71
CA TRP A 66 -1.92 24.76 -21.16
C TRP A 66 -2.70 23.57 -21.74
N MET A 67 -2.55 22.36 -21.18
CA MET A 67 -3.32 21.17 -21.57
C MET A 67 -4.83 21.42 -21.47
N ALA A 68 -5.29 21.98 -20.34
CA ALA A 68 -6.70 22.30 -20.13
C ALA A 68 -7.22 23.36 -21.11
N ARG A 69 -6.38 24.34 -21.50
CA ARG A 69 -6.75 25.39 -22.46
C ARG A 69 -6.71 24.92 -23.92
N ALA A 70 -5.75 24.07 -24.28
CA ALA A 70 -5.55 23.60 -25.66
C ALA A 70 -6.47 22.42 -26.01
N PHE A 71 -6.63 21.47 -25.08
CA PHE A 71 -7.30 20.19 -25.29
C PHE A 71 -8.46 19.93 -24.33
N GLY A 72 -8.87 20.93 -23.54
CA GLY A 72 -9.97 20.81 -22.58
C GLY A 72 -11.24 20.15 -23.14
N PRO A 73 -11.78 20.60 -24.30
CA PRO A 73 -12.94 19.97 -24.92
C PRO A 73 -12.70 18.50 -25.28
N THR A 74 -11.57 18.19 -25.93
CA THR A 74 -11.18 16.83 -26.34
C THR A 74 -11.02 15.89 -25.15
N LEU A 75 -10.38 16.36 -24.07
CA LEU A 75 -10.22 15.62 -22.82
C LEU A 75 -11.54 15.42 -22.07
N SER A 76 -12.51 16.33 -22.19
CA SER A 76 -13.85 16.14 -21.63
C SER A 76 -14.64 15.11 -22.42
N ALA A 77 -14.65 15.23 -23.75
CA ALA A 77 -15.28 14.25 -24.64
C ALA A 77 -14.73 12.82 -24.42
N LEU A 78 -13.41 12.68 -24.21
CA LEU A 78 -12.79 11.37 -23.94
C LEU A 78 -13.24 10.78 -22.59
N ARG A 79 -13.41 11.61 -21.54
CA ARG A 79 -13.94 11.16 -20.25
C ARG A 79 -15.42 10.80 -20.32
N GLU A 80 -16.22 11.58 -21.05
CA GLU A 80 -17.64 11.29 -21.28
C GLU A 80 -17.78 9.96 -22.04
N LEU A 81 -17.00 9.77 -23.10
CA LEU A 81 -16.92 8.52 -23.87
C LEU A 81 -16.53 7.33 -22.97
N GLN A 82 -15.49 7.46 -22.14
CA GLN A 82 -15.09 6.43 -21.17
C GLN A 82 -16.22 6.10 -20.17
N SER A 83 -16.89 7.10 -19.59
CA SER A 83 -18.05 6.86 -18.71
C SER A 83 -19.15 6.07 -19.43
N THR A 84 -19.45 6.41 -20.68
CA THR A 84 -20.47 5.69 -21.46
C THR A 84 -20.04 4.28 -21.88
N LEU A 85 -18.73 4.04 -22.06
CA LEU A 85 -18.18 2.71 -22.27
C LEU A 85 -18.33 1.88 -21.00
N ASP A 86 -17.82 2.36 -19.86
CA ASP A 86 -17.87 1.66 -18.57
C ASP A 86 -19.32 1.32 -18.17
N GLU A 87 -20.26 2.25 -18.31
CA GLU A 87 -21.69 2.04 -18.04
C GLU A 87 -22.32 0.95 -18.92
N LYS A 88 -21.92 0.86 -20.19
CA LYS A 88 -22.44 -0.13 -21.14
C LYS A 88 -21.74 -1.49 -21.00
N ILE A 89 -20.44 -1.51 -20.72
CA ILE A 89 -19.68 -2.73 -20.40
C ILE A 89 -20.29 -3.38 -19.16
N ALA A 90 -20.51 -2.63 -18.08
CA ALA A 90 -21.14 -3.16 -16.87
C ALA A 90 -22.55 -3.72 -17.13
N LEU A 91 -23.37 -3.05 -17.96
CA LEU A 91 -24.68 -3.57 -18.36
C LEU A 91 -24.56 -4.88 -19.16
N LEU A 92 -23.60 -4.94 -20.08
CA LEU A 92 -23.35 -6.09 -20.95
C LEU A 92 -22.81 -7.30 -20.15
N GLU A 93 -21.95 -7.07 -19.17
CA GLU A 93 -21.48 -8.08 -18.21
C GLU A 93 -22.64 -8.64 -17.38
N VAL A 94 -23.54 -7.79 -16.87
CA VAL A 94 -24.75 -8.24 -16.13
C VAL A 94 -25.68 -9.06 -17.04
N LEU A 95 -25.86 -8.67 -18.31
CA LEU A 95 -26.63 -9.45 -19.28
C LEU A 95 -25.99 -10.82 -19.54
N ARG A 96 -24.68 -10.86 -19.85
CA ARG A 96 -23.94 -12.12 -20.06
C ARG A 96 -23.96 -13.01 -18.81
N PHE A 97 -23.81 -12.45 -17.62
CA PHE A 97 -23.90 -13.17 -16.35
C PHE A 97 -25.29 -13.78 -16.14
N ALA A 98 -26.37 -13.04 -16.42
CA ALA A 98 -27.73 -13.57 -16.32
C ALA A 98 -28.01 -14.69 -17.36
N VAL A 99 -27.45 -14.63 -18.57
CA VAL A 99 -27.53 -15.76 -19.52
C VAL A 99 -26.75 -16.97 -18.99
N TRP A 100 -25.52 -16.77 -18.50
CA TRP A 100 -24.60 -17.86 -18.16
C TRP A 100 -24.88 -18.51 -16.79
N SER A 101 -25.06 -17.71 -15.75
CA SER A 101 -25.23 -18.18 -14.36
C SER A 101 -26.70 -18.47 -14.02
N LYS A 102 -27.64 -17.64 -14.49
CA LYS A 102 -29.08 -17.79 -14.21
C LYS A 102 -29.84 -18.57 -15.29
N GLY A 103 -29.16 -18.96 -16.37
CA GLY A 103 -29.78 -19.69 -17.49
C GLY A 103 -30.87 -18.90 -18.22
N VAL A 104 -30.91 -17.57 -18.06
CA VAL A 104 -31.95 -16.73 -18.68
C VAL A 104 -31.75 -16.78 -20.20
N PRO A 105 -32.74 -17.18 -21.00
CA PRO A 105 -32.55 -17.23 -22.45
C PRO A 105 -32.40 -15.82 -23.01
N GLU A 106 -31.60 -15.68 -24.07
CA GLU A 106 -31.20 -14.40 -24.67
C GLU A 106 -32.38 -13.49 -25.06
N TYR A 107 -33.58 -14.04 -25.29
CA TYR A 107 -34.80 -13.29 -25.62
C TYR A 107 -35.60 -12.76 -24.42
N ASP A 108 -35.24 -13.15 -23.19
CA ASP A 108 -35.85 -12.65 -21.95
C ASP A 108 -34.85 -11.88 -21.07
N VAL A 109 -33.54 -12.05 -21.29
CA VAL A 109 -32.49 -11.48 -20.43
C VAL A 109 -32.50 -9.95 -20.37
N TRP A 110 -32.84 -9.26 -21.48
CA TRP A 110 -32.95 -7.81 -21.49
C TRP A 110 -34.10 -7.31 -20.58
N GLU A 111 -35.27 -7.95 -20.62
CA GLU A 111 -36.41 -7.59 -19.78
C GLU A 111 -36.14 -7.95 -18.31
N TYR A 112 -35.49 -9.08 -18.06
CA TYR A 112 -35.04 -9.53 -16.73
C TYR A 112 -34.09 -8.51 -16.07
N VAL A 113 -33.01 -8.11 -16.76
CA VAL A 113 -32.00 -7.18 -16.20
C VAL A 113 -32.59 -5.79 -16.00
N GLN A 114 -33.42 -5.30 -16.92
CA GLN A 114 -34.06 -3.99 -16.76
C GLN A 114 -35.08 -3.95 -15.63
N ARG A 115 -35.72 -5.08 -15.29
CA ARG A 115 -36.57 -5.16 -14.08
C ARG A 115 -35.73 -5.11 -12.81
N HIS A 116 -34.66 -5.91 -12.71
CA HIS A 116 -33.74 -5.89 -11.57
C HIS A 116 -33.04 -4.52 -11.36
N ARG A 117 -32.75 -3.80 -12.45
CA ARG A 117 -32.17 -2.45 -12.36
C ARG A 117 -33.14 -1.39 -11.83
N ASN A 118 -34.44 -1.54 -12.12
CA ASN A 118 -35.50 -0.64 -11.65
C ASN A 118 -36.03 -1.03 -10.26
N ASP A 119 -36.00 -2.32 -9.93
CA ASP A 119 -36.40 -2.90 -8.65
C ASP A 119 -35.37 -3.99 -8.25
N PRO A 120 -34.36 -3.65 -7.45
CA PRO A 120 -33.37 -4.61 -6.95
C PRO A 120 -33.94 -5.70 -6.04
N SER A 121 -35.21 -5.58 -5.59
CA SER A 121 -35.91 -6.59 -4.81
C SER A 121 -36.73 -7.56 -5.67
N TYR A 122 -36.81 -7.32 -6.98
CA TYR A 122 -37.44 -8.23 -7.92
C TYR A 122 -36.71 -9.59 -7.90
N ARG A 123 -37.48 -10.68 -7.83
CA ARG A 123 -37.01 -12.05 -8.03
C ARG A 123 -37.83 -12.67 -9.16
N HIS A 124 -37.18 -13.20 -10.18
CA HIS A 124 -37.88 -13.81 -11.31
C HIS A 124 -38.31 -15.25 -10.97
N PRO A 125 -39.62 -15.60 -11.01
CA PRO A 125 -40.14 -16.90 -10.55
C PRO A 125 -39.68 -18.15 -11.32
N VAL A 126 -38.77 -18.00 -12.29
CA VAL A 126 -38.23 -19.07 -13.15
C VAL A 126 -36.70 -19.13 -13.11
N TYR A 127 -36.02 -18.08 -12.63
CA TYR A 127 -34.56 -17.94 -12.71
C TYR A 127 -33.90 -17.68 -11.34
N ASP A 128 -34.67 -17.17 -10.36
CA ASP A 128 -34.22 -16.95 -8.99
C ASP A 128 -34.90 -17.89 -7.98
N ALA A 129 -35.62 -18.91 -8.48
CA ALA A 129 -36.38 -19.85 -7.65
C ALA A 129 -35.49 -20.82 -6.86
N ASP A 130 -34.23 -20.99 -7.28
CA ASP A 130 -33.30 -21.98 -6.74
C ASP A 130 -32.20 -21.34 -5.84
N GLU A 131 -32.29 -20.04 -5.52
CA GLU A 131 -31.33 -19.38 -4.59
C GLU A 131 -31.57 -19.74 -3.12
N ASP A 132 -32.79 -20.11 -2.74
CA ASP A 132 -33.18 -20.38 -1.34
C ASP A 132 -32.81 -21.82 -0.87
N GLU A 133 -32.22 -22.67 -1.74
CA GLU A 133 -31.89 -24.08 -1.45
C GLU A 133 -30.37 -24.38 -1.49
N PHE A 134 -29.54 -23.36 -1.19
CA PHE A 134 -28.08 -23.52 -1.03
C PHE A 134 -27.55 -22.92 0.29
N ASP A 135 -28.34 -23.05 1.36
CA ASP A 135 -27.98 -22.69 2.74
C ASP A 135 -27.58 -23.93 3.59
N ASP A 136 -27.38 -25.08 2.95
CA ASP A 136 -26.60 -26.20 3.51
C ASP A 136 -25.12 -26.01 3.10
N VAL A 137 -24.51 -24.96 3.65
CA VAL A 137 -23.06 -24.79 3.62
C VAL A 137 -22.45 -25.98 4.36
N VAL A 138 -21.62 -26.76 3.66
CA VAL A 138 -20.70 -27.70 4.31
C VAL A 138 -19.88 -26.93 5.34
N ASP A 139 -20.00 -27.32 6.62
CA ASP A 139 -19.10 -26.88 7.69
C ASP A 139 -17.66 -27.11 7.22
N PHE A 140 -17.03 -26.01 6.82
CA PHE A 140 -15.62 -25.98 6.46
C PHE A 140 -14.90 -25.58 7.75
N ASP A 141 -14.60 -26.58 8.58
CA ASP A 141 -13.91 -26.42 9.86
C ASP A 141 -12.70 -25.48 9.69
N GLU A 142 -12.73 -24.30 10.33
CA GLU A 142 -11.70 -23.25 10.21
C GLU A 142 -10.34 -23.61 10.88
N ASP A 143 -10.15 -24.87 11.29
CA ASP A 143 -9.00 -25.33 12.08
C ASP A 143 -7.83 -25.91 11.27
N ASP A 144 -7.93 -26.07 9.92
CA ASP A 144 -6.88 -26.70 9.08
C ASP A 144 -5.95 -25.72 8.34
N PHE A 145 -5.71 -24.51 8.88
CA PHE A 145 -4.72 -23.57 8.31
C PHE A 145 -3.82 -22.86 9.34
N SER A 146 -3.40 -23.57 10.40
CA SER A 146 -2.38 -23.07 11.34
C SER A 146 -1.10 -23.91 11.45
N ASP A 147 -0.99 -25.07 10.76
CA ASP A 147 0.17 -25.98 10.87
C ASP A 147 1.32 -25.67 9.88
N PHE A 148 1.89 -24.45 9.91
CA PHE A 148 3.20 -24.19 9.30
C PHE A 148 4.05 -23.08 9.96
N THR A 149 3.91 -22.85 11.27
CA THR A 149 4.95 -22.14 12.03
C THR A 149 5.22 -22.86 13.34
N GLY A 150 6.18 -23.78 13.28
CA GLY A 150 6.63 -24.54 14.45
C GLY A 150 7.20 -23.64 15.54
N ASP A 151 6.63 -23.81 16.73
CA ASP A 151 7.33 -23.89 18.02
C ASP A 151 8.58 -24.80 17.89
N GLU A 152 9.64 -24.74 18.70
CA GLU A 152 9.87 -24.15 20.02
C GLU A 152 11.34 -23.63 20.08
N GLU A 153 11.66 -22.65 20.93
CA GLU A 153 12.89 -22.73 21.75
C GLU A 153 12.82 -21.80 22.97
N ASP A 154 12.86 -22.40 24.17
CA ASP A 154 12.91 -21.69 25.46
C ASP A 154 14.12 -20.76 25.58
N GLY A 155 13.93 -19.59 26.20
CA GLY A 155 15.01 -18.63 26.44
C GLY A 155 14.69 -17.58 27.49
N ASP A 156 14.82 -17.96 28.77
CA ASP A 156 14.82 -17.14 29.99
C ASP A 156 14.58 -15.63 29.78
N GLU A 157 13.33 -15.20 29.92
CA GLU A 157 12.93 -13.79 29.84
C GLU A 157 13.30 -13.05 31.14
N PRO A 158 14.22 -12.06 31.12
CA PRO A 158 14.40 -11.17 32.26
C PRO A 158 13.19 -10.25 32.36
N CYS A 159 12.50 -10.30 33.51
CA CYS A 159 11.24 -9.58 33.74
C CYS A 159 11.35 -8.09 33.37
N ALA A 160 10.30 -7.54 32.74
CA ALA A 160 10.25 -6.14 32.32
C ALA A 160 10.59 -5.15 33.46
N GLU A 161 10.26 -5.51 34.70
CA GLU A 161 10.63 -4.74 35.89
C GLU A 161 12.15 -4.58 36.11
N GLU A 162 12.98 -5.57 35.77
CA GLU A 162 14.44 -5.44 35.91
C GLU A 162 15.02 -4.47 34.88
N MET A 163 14.47 -4.45 33.66
CA MET A 163 14.87 -3.52 32.61
C MET A 163 14.42 -2.07 32.90
N ALA A 164 13.23 -1.89 33.47
CA ALA A 164 12.76 -0.59 33.96
C ALA A 164 13.65 -0.09 35.12
N LYS A 165 13.97 -0.94 36.10
CA LYS A 165 14.89 -0.60 37.20
C LYS A 165 16.29 -0.21 36.69
N LEU A 166 16.84 -0.95 35.71
CA LEU A 166 18.13 -0.63 35.09
C LEU A 166 18.11 0.69 34.28
N PHE A 167 16.95 1.08 33.74
CA PHE A 167 16.76 2.37 33.06
C PHE A 167 16.61 3.52 34.05
N GLY A 168 15.83 3.34 35.12
CA GLY A 168 15.67 4.30 36.21
C GLY A 168 16.98 4.60 36.96
N GLU A 169 17.80 3.58 37.25
CA GLU A 169 19.14 3.78 37.80
C GLU A 169 20.03 4.62 36.86
N ALA A 170 19.99 4.33 35.55
CA ALA A 170 20.76 5.06 34.54
C ALA A 170 20.23 6.49 34.26
N ALA A 171 18.97 6.77 34.53
CA ALA A 171 18.39 8.11 34.49
C ALA A 171 18.82 8.92 35.72
N ARG A 172 18.72 8.33 36.92
CA ARG A 172 19.15 8.95 38.19
C ARG A 172 20.65 9.27 38.21
N GLU A 173 21.49 8.44 37.59
CA GLU A 173 22.93 8.71 37.38
C GLU A 173 23.21 9.92 36.46
N VAL A 174 22.31 10.24 35.53
CA VAL A 174 22.53 11.27 34.48
C VAL A 174 21.85 12.61 34.80
N PHE A 175 20.70 12.60 35.47
CA PHE A 175 19.90 13.79 35.75
C PHE A 175 19.94 14.27 37.21
N GLY A 176 20.49 13.47 38.13
CA GLY A 176 20.62 13.80 39.55
C GLY A 176 19.40 13.42 40.40
N GLU A 177 19.51 13.60 41.72
CA GLU A 177 18.49 13.17 42.70
C GLU A 177 17.18 13.97 42.65
N ASP A 178 17.15 15.12 41.96
CA ASP A 178 15.98 16.00 41.82
C ASP A 178 15.05 15.62 40.63
N PHE A 179 15.29 14.48 39.97
CA PHE A 179 14.40 13.96 38.93
C PHE A 179 13.15 13.32 39.59
N SER A 180 11.99 13.96 39.45
CA SER A 180 10.76 13.53 40.12
C SER A 180 10.17 12.25 39.52
N ASP A 181 9.84 11.27 40.37
CA ASP A 181 9.38 9.94 39.95
C ASP A 181 8.11 10.01 39.05
N GLU A 182 7.25 11.03 39.22
CA GLU A 182 6.07 11.30 38.38
C GLU A 182 6.40 11.62 36.91
N MET A 183 7.56 12.26 36.65
CA MET A 183 8.04 12.55 35.28
C MET A 183 8.71 11.33 34.63
N GLN A 184 9.10 10.34 35.43
CA GLN A 184 9.69 9.10 34.95
C GLN A 184 8.62 8.18 34.36
N GLU A 185 7.48 8.01 35.04
CA GLU A 185 6.36 7.17 34.56
C GLU A 185 5.79 7.68 33.22
N GLU A 186 5.48 8.97 33.08
CA GLU A 186 4.97 9.53 31.81
C GLU A 186 5.96 9.33 30.63
N MET A 187 7.27 9.42 30.88
CA MET A 187 8.28 9.22 29.85
C MET A 187 8.49 7.74 29.51
N GLU A 188 8.39 6.84 30.49
CA GLU A 188 8.46 5.38 30.27
C GLU A 188 7.24 4.86 29.52
N GLU A 189 6.02 5.28 29.89
CA GLU A 189 4.79 4.90 29.18
C GLU A 189 4.75 5.46 27.75
N GLY A 190 5.10 6.74 27.56
CA GLY A 190 5.17 7.36 26.24
C GLY A 190 6.20 6.69 25.32
N PHE A 191 7.36 6.31 25.86
CA PHE A 191 8.42 5.64 25.09
C PHE A 191 8.07 4.18 24.76
N ALA A 192 7.48 3.44 25.71
CA ALA A 192 6.98 2.08 25.48
C ALA A 192 5.87 2.06 24.43
N SER A 193 4.91 3.01 24.51
CA SER A 193 3.84 3.15 23.51
C SER A 193 4.38 3.52 22.12
N PHE A 194 5.45 4.32 22.02
CA PHE A 194 6.01 4.76 20.74
C PHE A 194 6.92 3.72 20.07
N PHE A 195 7.60 2.87 20.86
CA PHE A 195 8.53 1.85 20.33
C PHE A 195 7.98 0.41 20.31
N GLY A 196 6.79 0.16 20.86
CA GLY A 196 6.21 -1.18 21.09
C GLY A 196 5.99 -2.08 19.86
N LEU A 197 6.23 -1.60 18.63
CA LEU A 197 6.06 -2.39 17.40
C LEU A 197 7.38 -2.79 16.69
N ALA A 198 8.55 -2.35 17.18
CA ALA A 198 9.76 -2.28 16.33
C ALA A 198 10.96 -3.14 16.80
N ARG A 199 10.75 -4.34 17.35
CA ARG A 199 11.86 -5.16 17.91
C ARG A 199 11.94 -6.63 17.50
N ARG A 200 12.13 -6.88 16.19
CA ARG A 200 12.76 -8.11 15.67
C ARG A 200 14.16 -7.84 15.12
N GLN A 201 15.16 -7.79 16.01
CA GLN A 201 16.52 -8.27 15.75
C GLN A 201 17.35 -8.26 17.05
N ALA A 202 18.08 -9.35 17.30
CA ALA A 202 18.78 -9.58 18.55
C ALA A 202 20.03 -8.71 18.69
N ILE A 203 20.15 -7.98 19.81
CA ILE A 203 21.38 -7.28 20.20
C ILE A 203 22.30 -8.28 20.92
N SER A 204 23.19 -8.93 20.18
CA SER A 204 24.11 -9.93 20.71
C SER A 204 25.38 -9.31 21.32
N LYS A 205 25.32 -9.01 22.63
CA LYS A 205 26.45 -8.62 23.52
C LYS A 205 27.15 -7.28 23.20
N PRO A 206 27.84 -6.66 24.18
CA PRO A 206 28.38 -5.32 24.04
C PRO A 206 29.77 -5.31 23.40
N ASP A 207 29.83 -5.42 22.08
CA ASP A 207 30.96 -4.85 21.34
C ASP A 207 30.94 -3.32 21.48
N GLY A 208 32.13 -2.68 21.46
CA GLY A 208 32.30 -1.26 21.83
C GLY A 208 31.42 -0.25 21.07
N GLY A 209 30.91 -0.63 19.90
CA GLY A 209 29.93 0.15 19.14
C GLY A 209 28.61 0.40 19.90
N ALA A 210 28.17 -0.49 20.77
CA ALA A 210 26.93 -0.30 21.55
C ALA A 210 27.05 0.82 22.61
N ALA A 211 28.26 1.03 23.16
CA ALA A 211 28.53 2.14 24.06
C ALA A 211 28.65 3.47 23.29
N GLU A 212 29.36 3.46 22.15
CA GLU A 212 29.51 4.63 21.28
C GLU A 212 28.17 5.11 20.71
N LEU A 213 27.32 4.18 20.27
CA LEU A 213 25.95 4.42 19.80
C LEU A 213 25.12 5.18 20.85
N LYS A 214 25.16 4.74 22.12
CA LYS A 214 24.47 5.43 23.23
C LYS A 214 25.03 6.83 23.48
N VAL A 215 26.36 7.02 23.39
CA VAL A 215 27.00 8.34 23.59
C VAL A 215 26.67 9.31 22.45
N LEU A 216 26.72 8.86 21.20
CA LEU A 216 26.34 9.64 20.02
C LEU A 216 24.86 10.04 20.09
N TYR A 217 23.96 9.08 20.35
CA TYR A 217 22.53 9.34 20.53
C TYR A 217 22.25 10.35 21.64
N ARG A 218 22.82 10.18 22.84
CA ARG A 218 22.70 11.14 23.97
C ARG A 218 23.23 12.54 23.65
N THR A 219 24.16 12.66 22.70
CA THR A 219 24.74 13.94 22.28
C THR A 219 23.89 14.61 21.21
N LEU A 220 23.32 13.82 20.30
CA LEU A 220 22.40 14.29 19.25
C LEU A 220 21.04 14.68 19.84
N ALA A 221 20.47 13.87 20.74
CA ALA A 221 19.20 14.16 21.40
C ALA A 221 19.21 15.52 22.10
N ARG A 222 20.19 15.79 22.97
CA ARG A 222 20.33 17.10 23.65
C ARG A 222 20.49 18.30 22.71
N ARG A 223 20.88 18.08 21.44
CA ARG A 223 21.10 19.14 20.43
C ARG A 223 19.96 19.29 19.41
N LEU A 224 19.11 18.27 19.25
CA LEU A 224 18.05 18.21 18.23
C LEU A 224 16.65 18.01 18.80
N HIS A 225 16.49 17.74 20.10
CA HIS A 225 15.16 17.54 20.69
C HIS A 225 14.28 18.79 20.51
N PRO A 226 13.05 18.67 20.00
CA PRO A 226 12.18 19.81 19.73
C PRO A 226 11.89 20.63 20.99
N ASP A 227 11.61 19.97 22.12
CA ASP A 227 11.27 20.66 23.38
C ASP A 227 12.45 21.43 24.00
N LEU A 228 13.69 21.00 23.73
CA LEU A 228 14.89 21.67 24.23
C LEU A 228 15.32 22.83 23.32
N ASN A 229 14.94 22.80 22.05
CA ASN A 229 15.33 23.80 21.05
C ASN A 229 14.14 24.23 20.17
N PRO A 230 13.06 24.82 20.74
CA PRO A 230 11.85 25.19 20.01
C PRO A 230 12.04 26.33 18.98
N THR A 231 13.25 26.90 18.89
CA THR A 231 13.63 27.93 17.91
C THR A 231 14.76 27.48 16.97
N ALA A 232 15.05 26.18 16.88
CA ALA A 232 16.06 25.67 15.96
C ALA A 232 15.59 25.70 14.49
N ASP A 233 16.55 25.64 13.57
CA ASP A 233 16.39 25.55 12.10
C ASP A 233 15.26 24.59 11.69
N ASP A 234 14.51 24.92 10.63
CA ASP A 234 13.32 24.17 10.14
C ASP A 234 13.57 22.66 9.90
N ARG A 235 14.84 22.27 9.84
CA ARG A 235 15.34 20.90 9.61
C ARG A 235 15.67 20.13 10.89
N ALA A 236 15.58 20.75 12.05
CA ALA A 236 15.78 20.09 13.35
C ALA A 236 14.82 18.90 13.58
N PRO A 237 13.49 18.99 13.34
CA PRO A 237 12.59 17.85 13.55
C PRO A 237 12.87 16.68 12.60
N ASP A 238 13.10 16.94 11.30
CA ASP A 238 13.48 15.91 10.33
C ASP A 238 14.72 15.13 10.80
N ARG A 239 15.74 15.85 11.26
CA ARG A 239 17.00 15.26 11.78
C ARG A 239 16.78 14.50 13.07
N TRP A 240 15.85 14.93 13.93
CA TRP A 240 15.51 14.20 15.13
C TRP A 240 14.91 12.82 14.77
N HIS A 241 13.98 12.77 13.81
CA HIS A 241 13.46 11.50 13.30
C HIS A 241 14.56 10.60 12.70
N GLU A 242 15.48 11.15 11.89
CA GLU A 242 16.61 10.39 11.34
C GLU A 242 17.54 9.84 12.45
N VAL A 243 17.79 10.58 13.53
CA VAL A 243 18.56 10.13 14.71
C VAL A 243 17.85 8.98 15.43
N THR A 244 16.54 9.10 15.64
CA THR A 244 15.71 8.08 16.31
C THR A 244 15.66 6.80 15.47
N GLU A 245 15.50 6.91 14.16
CA GLU A 245 15.49 5.78 13.22
C GLU A 245 16.86 5.07 13.17
N ALA A 246 17.96 5.83 13.09
CA ALA A 246 19.32 5.28 13.11
C ALA A 246 19.63 4.54 14.42
N TYR A 247 19.21 5.10 15.56
CA TYR A 247 19.34 4.44 16.87
C TYR A 247 18.54 3.14 16.94
N GLY A 248 17.29 3.15 16.49
CA GLY A 248 16.43 1.95 16.45
C GLY A 248 17.01 0.82 15.57
N LYS A 249 17.70 1.17 14.48
CA LYS A 249 18.38 0.21 13.58
C LYS A 249 19.77 -0.23 14.06
N GLY A 250 20.32 0.37 15.12
CA GLY A 250 21.69 0.08 15.59
C GLY A 250 22.81 0.71 14.73
N ASP A 251 22.50 1.67 13.85
CA ASP A 251 23.44 2.20 12.87
C ASP A 251 24.33 3.31 13.46
N VAL A 252 25.52 2.91 13.92
CA VAL A 252 26.53 3.83 14.47
C VAL A 252 27.07 4.79 13.42
N ASP A 253 27.18 4.38 12.15
CA ASP A 253 27.76 5.21 11.09
C ASP A 253 26.78 6.31 10.63
N ALA A 254 25.49 6.02 10.59
CA ALA A 254 24.44 7.02 10.42
C ALA A 254 24.47 8.07 11.56
N LEU A 255 24.58 7.64 12.82
CA LEU A 255 24.69 8.56 13.96
C LEU A 255 25.96 9.43 13.92
N ARG A 256 27.12 8.86 13.55
CA ARG A 256 28.37 9.63 13.32
C ARG A 256 28.22 10.65 12.18
N ALA A 257 27.51 10.30 11.12
CA ALA A 257 27.26 11.21 10.00
C ALA A 257 26.34 12.37 10.41
N LEU A 258 25.28 12.09 11.18
CA LEU A 258 24.38 13.09 11.74
C LEU A 258 25.11 14.03 12.72
N GLU A 259 26.03 13.53 13.55
CA GLU A 259 26.92 14.35 14.38
C GLU A 259 27.75 15.31 13.52
N ALA A 260 28.40 14.79 12.47
CA ALA A 260 29.23 15.58 11.56
C ALA A 260 28.43 16.66 10.81
N VAL A 261 27.14 16.41 10.49
CA VAL A 261 26.21 17.41 9.93
C VAL A 261 25.89 18.49 10.96
N CYS A 262 25.51 18.12 12.18
CA CYS A 262 25.18 19.07 13.25
C CYS A 262 26.38 19.94 13.68
N GLU A 263 27.60 19.43 13.57
CA GLU A 263 28.82 20.22 13.80
C GLU A 263 29.19 21.08 12.59
N ALA A 264 29.05 20.58 11.36
CA ALA A 264 29.31 21.35 10.14
C ALA A 264 28.35 22.56 9.98
N ASP A 265 27.11 22.44 10.44
CA ASP A 265 26.15 23.55 10.44
C ASP A 265 26.47 24.60 11.51
N ALA A 266 26.97 24.18 12.68
CA ALA A 266 27.33 25.08 13.78
C ALA A 266 28.70 25.77 13.61
N ALA A 267 29.70 25.06 13.09
CA ALA A 267 31.09 25.53 12.96
C ALA A 267 31.51 25.85 11.51
N GLY A 268 30.71 25.45 10.52
CA GLY A 268 30.96 25.66 9.11
C GLY A 268 31.89 24.62 8.45
N LEU A 269 31.79 24.49 7.12
CA LEU A 269 32.63 23.60 6.31
C LEU A 269 34.07 24.11 6.17
N GLY A 270 34.91 23.77 7.17
CA GLY A 270 36.34 24.10 7.25
C GLY A 270 37.24 22.93 7.66
N PRO A 271 38.57 23.11 7.61
CA PRO A 271 39.54 22.08 8.00
C PRO A 271 39.50 21.73 9.50
N ALA A 272 38.94 22.61 10.34
CA ALA A 272 38.77 22.39 11.78
C ALA A 272 37.84 21.21 12.12
N LEU A 273 36.90 20.87 11.22
CA LEU A 273 35.99 19.73 11.37
C LEU A 273 36.72 18.37 11.31
N GLY A 274 37.95 18.34 10.77
CA GLY A 274 38.72 17.11 10.60
C GLY A 274 38.28 16.26 9.39
N LEU A 275 39.18 15.39 8.93
CA LEU A 275 39.01 14.68 7.66
C LEU A 275 37.89 13.64 7.70
N ALA A 276 37.72 12.93 8.82
CA ALA A 276 36.70 11.88 8.98
C ALA A 276 35.29 12.48 8.91
N ARG A 277 35.01 13.54 9.68
CA ARG A 277 33.71 14.22 9.70
C ARG A 277 33.39 14.89 8.36
N LEU A 278 34.37 15.49 7.67
CA LEU A 278 34.18 16.00 6.30
C LEU A 278 33.79 14.91 5.29
N ASN A 279 34.30 13.68 5.45
CA ASN A 279 33.88 12.55 4.61
C ASN A 279 32.48 12.06 4.98
N ALA A 280 32.19 11.86 6.28
CA ALA A 280 30.86 11.45 6.75
C ALA A 280 29.76 12.44 6.30
N TRP A 281 30.02 13.75 6.43
CA TRP A 281 29.17 14.82 5.90
C TRP A 281 28.96 14.68 4.38
N ALA A 282 30.04 14.45 3.63
CA ALA A 282 29.98 14.31 2.18
C ALA A 282 29.21 13.07 1.75
N ASP A 283 29.35 11.96 2.46
CA ASP A 283 28.70 10.69 2.13
C ASP A 283 27.20 10.73 2.48
N TYR A 284 26.81 11.31 3.62
CA TYR A 284 25.42 11.62 3.97
C TYR A 284 24.73 12.51 2.93
N HIS A 285 25.29 13.68 2.62
CA HIS A 285 24.70 14.58 1.61
C HIS A 285 24.76 14.02 0.19
N GLN A 286 25.69 13.10 -0.11
CA GLN A 286 25.71 12.36 -1.37
C GLN A 286 24.58 11.33 -1.42
N GLY A 287 24.25 10.69 -0.29
CA GLY A 287 23.05 9.87 -0.09
C GLY A 287 21.78 10.64 -0.45
N LEU A 288 21.56 11.80 0.17
CA LEU A 288 20.41 12.69 -0.12
C LEU A 288 20.38 13.20 -1.57
N LEU A 289 21.53 13.33 -2.22
CA LEU A 289 21.64 13.85 -3.59
C LEU A 289 21.23 12.82 -4.67
N GLN A 290 21.37 11.51 -4.42
CA GLN A 290 20.98 10.49 -5.39
C GLN A 290 19.47 10.44 -5.68
N PRO A 291 18.55 10.35 -4.68
CA PRO A 291 17.11 10.30 -4.95
C PRO A 291 16.61 11.59 -5.60
N LEU A 292 17.14 12.76 -5.19
CA LEU A 292 16.87 14.03 -5.86
C LEU A 292 17.29 14.03 -7.34
N LYS A 293 18.45 13.43 -7.66
CA LYS A 293 18.89 13.27 -9.06
C LYS A 293 18.05 12.27 -9.84
N SER A 294 17.54 11.21 -9.22
CA SER A 294 16.60 10.27 -9.86
C SER A 294 15.28 10.95 -10.18
N ARG A 295 14.63 11.58 -9.19
CA ARG A 295 13.43 12.42 -9.40
C ARG A 295 13.65 13.48 -10.47
N LEU A 296 14.82 14.13 -10.51
CA LEU A 296 15.14 15.11 -11.54
C LEU A 296 15.32 14.50 -12.94
N ARG A 297 15.77 13.25 -13.07
CA ARG A 297 15.82 12.54 -14.36
C ARG A 297 14.42 12.18 -14.86
N GLU A 298 13.53 11.78 -13.96
CA GLU A 298 12.11 11.52 -14.27
C GLU A 298 11.40 12.82 -14.67
N ALA A 299 11.54 13.89 -13.88
CA ALA A 299 11.01 15.21 -14.20
C ALA A 299 11.50 15.71 -15.57
N ARG A 300 12.77 15.44 -15.94
CA ARG A 300 13.33 15.79 -17.26
C ARG A 300 12.75 15.02 -18.44
N ARG A 301 12.11 13.86 -18.22
CA ARG A 301 11.36 13.13 -19.24
C ARG A 301 9.95 13.66 -19.42
N HIS A 302 9.39 14.34 -18.40
CA HIS A 302 8.04 14.86 -18.46
C HIS A 302 7.94 16.04 -19.46
N PRO A 303 6.91 16.09 -20.33
CA PRO A 303 6.79 17.11 -21.39
C PRO A 303 6.85 18.56 -20.88
N ALA A 304 6.28 18.81 -19.69
CA ALA A 304 6.36 20.11 -19.01
C ALA A 304 7.79 20.66 -18.84
N TRP A 305 8.79 19.79 -18.66
CA TRP A 305 10.19 20.21 -18.48
C TRP A 305 10.76 20.84 -19.76
N ILE A 306 10.45 20.26 -20.92
CA ILE A 306 11.00 20.71 -22.21
C ILE A 306 10.39 22.05 -22.60
N GLY A 307 9.06 22.19 -22.52
CA GLY A 307 8.36 23.42 -22.88
C GLY A 307 8.58 24.56 -21.89
N PHE A 308 8.26 24.34 -20.60
CA PHE A 308 8.01 25.45 -19.68
C PHE A 308 9.23 25.93 -18.90
N ILE A 309 10.24 25.07 -18.68
CA ILE A 309 11.48 25.49 -17.99
C ILE A 309 12.46 26.17 -18.94
N LYS A 310 12.61 25.65 -20.18
CA LYS A 310 13.56 26.20 -21.15
C LYS A 310 12.96 27.32 -22.00
N ASN A 311 11.79 27.09 -22.58
CA ASN A 311 11.25 27.92 -23.66
C ASN A 311 10.02 28.74 -23.23
N ARG A 312 9.51 28.53 -22.01
CA ARG A 312 8.25 29.07 -21.45
C ARG A 312 6.96 28.70 -22.22
N GLN A 313 7.07 27.95 -23.31
CA GLN A 313 5.98 27.42 -24.13
C GLN A 313 6.38 26.05 -24.70
N PRO A 314 5.42 25.13 -24.91
CA PRO A 314 5.70 23.83 -25.52
C PRO A 314 5.98 23.98 -27.03
N PRO A 315 6.83 23.13 -27.61
CA PRO A 315 7.06 23.13 -29.06
C PRO A 315 5.81 22.66 -29.81
N ALA A 316 5.62 23.13 -31.04
CA ALA A 316 4.48 22.77 -31.88
C ALA A 316 4.36 21.25 -32.08
N SER A 317 5.48 20.56 -32.36
CA SER A 317 5.48 19.10 -32.55
C SER A 317 4.93 18.30 -31.36
N LEU A 318 5.11 18.77 -30.13
CA LEU A 318 4.54 18.14 -28.92
C LEU A 318 3.03 18.38 -28.81
N ARG A 319 2.55 19.53 -29.32
CA ARG A 319 1.12 19.78 -29.42
C ARG A 319 0.52 18.82 -30.44
N ASP A 320 1.11 18.73 -31.62
CA ASP A 320 0.61 17.93 -32.73
C ASP A 320 0.56 16.44 -32.35
N GLU A 321 1.62 15.91 -31.73
CA GLU A 321 1.71 14.55 -31.14
C GLU A 321 0.58 14.27 -30.13
N ILE A 322 0.35 15.18 -29.17
CA ILE A 322 -0.74 15.05 -28.19
C ILE A 322 -2.13 15.16 -28.86
N GLU A 323 -2.27 15.98 -29.90
CA GLU A 323 -3.53 16.15 -30.63
C GLU A 323 -3.87 14.88 -31.42
N GLU A 324 -2.89 14.25 -32.08
CA GLU A 324 -3.02 12.96 -32.76
C GLU A 324 -3.35 11.82 -31.77
N ASP A 325 -2.62 11.71 -30.64
CA ASP A 325 -2.89 10.70 -29.60
C ASP A 325 -4.32 10.80 -29.05
N LEU A 326 -4.80 12.02 -28.77
CA LEU A 326 -6.16 12.24 -28.25
C LEU A 326 -7.25 11.95 -29.29
N GLN A 327 -7.01 12.27 -30.57
CA GLN A 327 -7.93 11.93 -31.66
C GLN A 327 -7.98 10.42 -31.89
N HIS A 328 -6.84 9.73 -31.85
CA HIS A 328 -6.78 8.27 -31.90
C HIS A 328 -7.51 7.61 -30.71
N GLY A 329 -7.36 8.17 -29.50
CA GLY A 329 -8.07 7.71 -28.30
C GLY A 329 -9.59 7.86 -28.40
N LEU A 330 -10.07 9.01 -28.90
CA LEU A 330 -11.49 9.22 -29.16
C LEU A 330 -12.02 8.23 -30.20
N HIS A 331 -11.39 8.14 -31.37
CA HIS A 331 -11.84 7.26 -32.44
C HIS A 331 -11.85 5.78 -32.03
N GLY A 332 -10.83 5.33 -31.29
CA GLY A 332 -10.78 3.97 -30.74
C GLY A 332 -11.91 3.69 -29.74
N GLY A 333 -12.22 4.66 -28.86
CA GLY A 333 -13.34 4.54 -27.93
C GLY A 333 -14.71 4.58 -28.63
N GLU A 334 -14.87 5.38 -29.68
CA GLU A 334 -16.09 5.41 -30.51
C GLU A 334 -16.33 4.05 -31.18
N MET A 335 -15.29 3.45 -31.78
CA MET A 335 -15.39 2.10 -32.38
C MET A 335 -15.76 1.03 -31.34
N GLN A 336 -15.23 1.10 -30.13
CA GLN A 336 -15.62 0.20 -29.04
C GLN A 336 -17.06 0.43 -28.60
N LEU A 337 -17.51 1.69 -28.58
CA LEU A 337 -18.88 2.05 -28.21
C LEU A 337 -19.88 1.48 -29.22
N ASP A 338 -19.59 1.59 -30.52
CA ASP A 338 -20.39 1.03 -31.61
C ASP A 338 -20.47 -0.51 -31.52
N GLU A 339 -19.35 -1.19 -31.22
CA GLU A 339 -19.32 -2.65 -31.05
C GLU A 339 -20.19 -3.10 -29.86
N ILE A 340 -20.07 -2.42 -28.72
CA ILE A 340 -20.86 -2.68 -27.51
C ILE A 340 -22.34 -2.34 -27.74
N GLU A 341 -22.66 -1.24 -28.41
CA GLU A 341 -24.05 -0.90 -28.77
C GLU A 341 -24.67 -1.96 -29.67
N MET A 342 -23.92 -2.47 -30.64
CA MET A 342 -24.38 -3.54 -31.53
C MET A 342 -24.67 -4.85 -30.78
N GLU A 343 -23.88 -5.21 -29.75
CA GLU A 343 -24.18 -6.36 -28.89
C GLU A 343 -25.38 -6.11 -27.96
N LEU A 344 -25.52 -4.91 -27.40
CA LEU A 344 -26.71 -4.53 -26.63
C LEU A 344 -27.99 -4.55 -27.50
N ASP A 345 -27.90 -4.11 -28.75
CA ASP A 345 -29.00 -4.18 -29.73
C ASP A 345 -29.30 -5.60 -30.20
N TYR A 346 -28.31 -6.50 -30.24
CA TYR A 346 -28.55 -7.94 -30.37
C TYR A 346 -29.44 -8.43 -29.22
N PHE A 347 -29.09 -8.19 -27.95
CA PHE A 347 -29.92 -8.59 -26.80
C PHE A 347 -31.31 -7.92 -26.78
N ARG A 348 -31.43 -6.66 -27.20
CA ARG A 348 -32.74 -5.96 -27.33
C ARG A 348 -33.63 -6.55 -28.43
N SER A 349 -33.04 -7.06 -29.52
CA SER A 349 -33.78 -7.53 -30.70
C SER A 349 -34.16 -9.02 -30.66
N GLN A 350 -33.64 -9.78 -29.70
CA GLN A 350 -34.03 -11.18 -29.48
C GLN A 350 -35.50 -11.30 -29.08
N SER A 351 -36.37 -11.50 -30.08
CA SER A 351 -37.80 -11.69 -29.85
C SER A 351 -38.15 -13.14 -29.49
N LYS A 352 -39.09 -13.33 -28.55
CA LYS A 352 -39.66 -14.64 -28.20
C LYS A 352 -40.04 -15.44 -29.45
N PRO A 353 -39.51 -16.67 -29.64
CA PRO A 353 -39.83 -17.46 -30.83
C PRO A 353 -41.33 -17.73 -30.90
N LYS A 354 -41.98 -17.30 -31.99
CA LYS A 354 -43.44 -17.43 -32.16
C LYS A 354 -43.88 -18.86 -31.85
N PRO A 355 -44.88 -19.06 -30.97
CA PRO A 355 -45.29 -20.40 -30.56
C PRO A 355 -45.71 -21.19 -31.79
N ARG A 356 -44.98 -22.28 -32.08
CA ARG A 356 -45.27 -23.15 -33.24
C ARG A 356 -46.75 -23.53 -33.18
N PRO A 357 -47.54 -23.32 -34.26
CA PRO A 357 -48.98 -23.54 -34.22
C PRO A 357 -49.24 -24.97 -33.77
N ARG A 358 -49.91 -25.12 -32.63
CA ARG A 358 -50.24 -26.42 -32.04
C ARG A 358 -50.96 -27.24 -33.11
N ARG A 359 -50.28 -28.23 -33.70
CA ARG A 359 -50.88 -29.20 -34.63
C ARG A 359 -52.11 -29.76 -33.92
N SER A 360 -53.29 -29.40 -34.41
CA SER A 360 -54.55 -29.85 -33.83
C SER A 360 -54.53 -31.37 -33.79
N ARG A 361 -54.58 -31.94 -32.58
CA ARG A 361 -54.59 -33.40 -32.41
C ARG A 361 -55.83 -33.91 -33.14
N ALA A 362 -55.62 -34.62 -34.26
CA ALA A 362 -56.70 -35.16 -35.06
C ALA A 362 -57.62 -36.02 -34.17
N PRO A 363 -58.95 -35.93 -34.33
CA PRO A 363 -59.90 -36.55 -33.41
C PRO A 363 -59.71 -38.06 -33.39
N ARG A 364 -59.38 -38.59 -32.21
CA ARG A 364 -59.08 -40.00 -31.96
C ARG A 364 -60.33 -40.83 -32.27
N ARG A 365 -60.36 -41.50 -33.44
CA ARG A 365 -61.47 -42.35 -33.88
C ARG A 365 -61.84 -43.37 -32.79
N ARG A 366 -62.98 -43.18 -32.12
CA ARG A 366 -63.60 -44.20 -31.26
C ARG A 366 -63.95 -45.42 -32.10
N ARG A 367 -63.17 -46.50 -31.94
CA ARG A 367 -63.42 -47.80 -32.57
C ARG A 367 -64.63 -48.44 -31.88
N LYS A 368 -65.78 -48.51 -32.56
CA LYS A 368 -66.94 -49.27 -32.08
C LYS A 368 -66.55 -50.76 -32.01
N GLN A 369 -66.78 -51.38 -30.86
CA GLN A 369 -67.08 -52.81 -30.78
C GLN A 369 -68.47 -52.93 -30.17
N ALA A 370 -69.32 -53.72 -30.81
CA ALA A 370 -70.67 -54.03 -30.34
C ALA A 370 -70.73 -55.53 -30.06
N ALA A 371 -71.18 -55.87 -28.86
CA ALA A 371 -71.59 -57.21 -28.50
C ALA A 371 -72.82 -57.10 -27.58
N ALA A 372 -74.00 -57.40 -28.13
CA ALA A 372 -75.15 -57.90 -27.39
C ALA A 372 -74.80 -59.34 -26.90
N ARG A 373 -75.39 -59.99 -25.88
CA ARG A 373 -76.64 -59.88 -25.09
C ARG A 373 -76.44 -60.71 -23.79
N ASP A 374 -77.33 -60.88 -22.80
CA ASP A 374 -78.72 -60.48 -22.45
C ASP A 374 -78.79 -60.41 -20.87
N PRO A 375 -79.95 -60.30 -20.16
CA PRO A 375 -79.99 -59.80 -18.77
C PRO A 375 -80.36 -60.83 -17.67
N ALA A 376 -80.09 -60.47 -16.39
CA ALA A 376 -81.02 -60.52 -15.23
C ALA A 376 -80.26 -60.52 -13.89
N ASN A 377 -80.54 -59.57 -12.98
CA ASN A 377 -81.22 -59.85 -11.69
C ASN A 377 -81.62 -58.55 -10.93
N ALA A 378 -82.68 -58.70 -10.13
CA ALA A 378 -83.20 -57.84 -9.06
C ALA A 378 -82.18 -57.55 -7.92
N ASN A 379 -82.33 -56.57 -6.99
CA ASN A 379 -83.23 -55.41 -6.81
C ASN A 379 -82.58 -54.45 -5.73
N PRO A 380 -83.26 -53.73 -4.80
CA PRO A 380 -83.21 -52.26 -4.71
C PRO A 380 -82.40 -51.62 -3.57
N ALA A 381 -82.37 -50.28 -3.57
CA ALA A 381 -81.82 -49.36 -2.56
C ALA A 381 -82.50 -49.43 -1.17
N PRO A 382 -81.92 -48.76 -0.15
CA PRO A 382 -82.34 -47.39 0.22
C PRO A 382 -81.14 -46.49 0.64
N ALA A 383 -81.22 -45.19 0.99
CA ALA A 383 -82.06 -44.01 0.71
C ALA A 383 -81.69 -42.94 1.78
N ARG A 384 -81.62 -41.64 1.42
CA ARG A 384 -81.42 -40.46 2.33
C ARG A 384 -80.07 -40.42 3.09
N ALA A 385 -79.57 -39.28 3.59
CA ALA A 385 -80.17 -37.97 3.93
C ALA A 385 -79.21 -36.78 3.64
N GLN A 386 -79.72 -35.61 3.20
CA GLN A 386 -79.73 -34.30 3.93
C GLN A 386 -78.38 -33.52 3.97
N ARG A 387 -78.32 -32.30 3.39
CA ARG A 387 -78.33 -30.94 4.04
C ARG A 387 -77.15 -30.74 5.02
N THR A 388 -76.27 -29.74 4.89
CA THR A 388 -76.46 -28.26 4.98
C THR A 388 -75.28 -27.54 4.23
N VAL A 389 -75.31 -26.28 3.72
CA VAL A 389 -75.54 -24.95 4.36
C VAL A 389 -74.48 -24.72 5.47
N ASP A 390 -73.59 -23.71 5.49
CA ASP A 390 -73.54 -22.36 4.88
C ASP A 390 -72.06 -21.88 4.65
N PRO A 391 -71.80 -20.68 4.08
CA PRO A 391 -70.45 -20.13 3.84
C PRO A 391 -69.95 -19.22 4.99
N PHE A 392 -68.66 -18.88 4.98
CA PHE A 392 -68.14 -17.71 5.71
C PHE A 392 -67.32 -16.80 4.79
N GLN A 393 -67.87 -15.61 4.55
CA GLN A 393 -67.11 -14.41 4.19
C GLN A 393 -66.96 -13.55 5.45
N THR A 394 -65.74 -13.09 5.71
CA THR A 394 -65.42 -11.84 6.41
C THR A 394 -63.96 -11.54 6.04
N GLU A 395 -63.64 -10.58 5.18
CA GLU A 395 -63.67 -9.13 5.47
C GLU A 395 -63.14 -8.79 6.86
N PHE A 396 -61.90 -8.31 6.92
CA PHE A 396 -61.57 -7.13 7.71
C PHE A 396 -60.44 -6.36 7.02
N ALA A 397 -60.65 -5.07 6.82
CA ALA A 397 -59.63 -4.11 6.47
C ALA A 397 -59.39 -3.20 7.67
N PHE A 398 -58.14 -2.84 7.93
CA PHE A 398 -57.70 -1.49 8.30
C PHE A 398 -56.17 -1.39 8.17
#